data_AF-A0A4Z0QP66-F1
#
_entry.id   AF-A0A4Z0QP66-F1
#
_cell.length_a   1.000
_cell.length_b   1.000
_cell.length_c   1.000
_cell.angle_alpha   90.00
_cell.angle_beta   90.00
_cell.angle_gamma   90.00
#
_symmetry.space_group_name_H-M   'P 1'
#
loop_
_entity.id
_entity.type
_entity.pdbx_description
1 polymer ?
#
loop_
_entity_poly.entity_id
_entity_poly.type
_entity_poly.pdbx_seq_one_letter_code
_entity_poly.pdbx_strand_id
1 'polypeptide(L)'
;MQVKKSGRTTGLTHARIIAVNVIIDVDYDGRILKFKDQILTDNFDEPGDSGSLVLNEFNWAVGLLFAGSENVTIINPIDPVLDLLRIHF
;
A
#
# COMPACT_ATOMS: atom_id res chain seq x y z
N MET A 1 13.08 6.12 -0.28
CA MET A 1 13.01 4.94 -1.18
C MET A 1 11.82 5.16 -2.11
N GLN A 2 12.01 5.00 -3.43
CA GLN A 2 10.94 5.14 -4.41
C GLN A 2 10.21 3.81 -4.61
N VAL A 3 8.91 3.90 -4.79
CA VAL A 3 8.02 2.78 -5.12
C VAL A 3 7.13 3.14 -6.29
N LYS A 4 6.58 2.12 -6.95
CA LYS A 4 5.66 2.25 -8.09
C LYS A 4 4.55 1.23 -8.01
N LYS A 5 3.41 1.56 -8.60
CA LYS A 5 2.27 0.63 -8.74
C LYS A 5 1.57 0.86 -10.07
N SER A 6 0.92 -0.18 -10.59
CA SER A 6 0.01 -0.08 -11.72
C SER A 6 -1.41 -0.33 -11.24
N GLY A 7 -2.25 0.71 -11.26
CA GLY A 7 -3.63 0.67 -10.79
C GLY A 7 -4.64 0.88 -11.94
N ARG A 8 -5.87 0.39 -11.75
CA ARG A 8 -6.93 0.50 -12.76
C ARG A 8 -7.28 1.95 -13.07
N THR A 9 -7.30 2.82 -12.06
CA THR A 9 -7.80 4.20 -12.18
C THR A 9 -6.69 5.13 -12.68
N THR A 10 -5.50 5.07 -12.07
CA THR A 10 -4.43 6.04 -12.36
C THR A 10 -3.29 5.46 -13.20
N GLY A 11 -3.34 4.17 -13.55
CA GLY A 11 -2.27 3.50 -14.30
C GLY A 11 -0.98 3.40 -13.49
N LEU A 12 0.17 3.58 -14.17
CA LEU A 12 1.49 3.52 -13.56
C LEU A 12 1.84 4.84 -12.85
N THR A 13 1.92 4.82 -11.53
CA THR A 13 2.31 5.96 -10.70
C THR A 13 3.47 5.61 -9.76
N HIS A 14 4.15 6.63 -9.26
CA HIS A 14 5.31 6.50 -8.38
C HIS A 14 5.12 7.36 -7.13
N ALA A 15 5.64 6.89 -6.00
CA ALA A 15 5.67 7.63 -4.75
C ALA A 15 6.93 7.32 -3.94
N ARG A 16 7.20 8.15 -2.95
CA ARG A 16 8.26 7.95 -1.98
C ARG A 16 7.68 7.41 -0.69
N ILE A 17 8.36 6.41 -0.11
CA ILE A 17 8.08 5.95 1.25
C ILE A 17 8.43 7.06 2.24
N ILE A 18 7.43 7.46 3.05
CA ILE A 18 7.56 8.44 4.12
C ILE A 18 7.97 7.73 5.41
N ALA A 19 7.30 6.62 5.74
CA ALA A 19 7.52 5.86 6.97
C ALA A 19 7.16 4.38 6.82
N VAL A 20 7.72 3.55 7.70
CA VAL A 20 7.46 2.11 7.83
C VAL A 20 7.10 1.79 9.27
N ASN A 21 6.49 0.63 9.52
CA ASN A 21 6.01 0.22 10.84
C ASN A 21 5.03 1.25 11.46
N VAL A 22 4.16 1.81 10.63
CA VAL A 22 3.19 2.83 11.03
C VAL A 22 1.96 2.15 11.64
N ILE A 23 1.40 2.79 12.67
CA ILE A 23 0.07 2.48 13.20
C ILE A 23 -0.89 3.54 12.69
N ILE A 24 -1.95 3.15 12.00
CA ILE A 24 -2.91 4.06 11.40
C ILE A 24 -4.35 3.63 11.67
N ASP A 25 -5.21 4.62 11.89
CA ASP A 25 -6.66 4.45 11.99
C ASP A 25 -7.29 4.71 10.62
N VAL A 26 -8.07 3.75 10.13
CA VAL A 26 -8.74 3.80 8.83
C VAL A 26 -10.25 3.69 9.03
N ASP A 27 -11.00 4.59 8.41
CA ASP A 27 -12.46 4.54 8.40
C ASP A 27 -12.95 3.52 7.36
N TYR A 28 -13.68 2.52 7.83
CA TYR A 28 -14.40 1.53 7.03
C TYR A 28 -15.90 1.72 7.25
N ASP A 29 -16.53 2.52 6.39
CA ASP A 29 -17.97 2.80 6.39
C ASP A 29 -18.52 3.19 7.78
N GLY A 30 -17.86 4.15 8.44
CA GLY A 30 -18.21 4.66 9.77
C GLY A 30 -17.65 3.84 10.93
N ARG A 31 -16.79 2.86 10.66
CA ARG A 31 -16.06 2.08 11.68
C ARG A 31 -14.58 2.35 11.57
N ILE A 32 -14.00 2.91 12.63
CA ILE A 32 -12.56 3.15 12.70
C ILE A 32 -11.86 1.85 13.10
N LEU A 33 -11.01 1.35 12.21
CA LEU A 33 -10.17 0.17 12.42
C LEU A 33 -8.70 0.58 12.51
N LYS A 34 -7.98 -0.03 13.47
CA LYS A 34 -6.56 0.23 13.70
C LYS A 34 -5.69 -0.81 13.01
N PHE A 35 -4.85 -0.36 12.09
CA PHE A 35 -3.87 -1.18 11.40
C PHE A 35 -2.48 -0.89 11.94
N LYS A 36 -1.68 -1.94 12.12
CA LYS A 36 -0.30 -1.87 12.60
C LYS A 36 0.62 -2.41 11.52
N ASP A 37 1.90 -2.07 11.61
CA ASP A 37 2.93 -2.52 10.68
C ASP A 37 2.61 -2.17 9.23
N GLN A 38 2.24 -0.91 8.99
CA GLN A 38 1.90 -0.41 7.66
C GLN A 38 3.04 0.42 7.07
N ILE A 39 3.08 0.49 5.74
CA ILE A 39 3.97 1.37 4.98
C ILE A 39 3.16 2.59 4.53
N LEU A 40 3.70 3.77 4.81
CA LEU A 40 3.12 5.07 4.48
C LEU A 40 3.92 5.71 3.34
N THR A 41 3.26 6.17 2.29
CA THR A 41 3.88 6.91 1.18
C THR A 41 3.18 8.26 0.95
N ASP A 42 3.82 9.11 0.15
CA ASP A 42 3.11 10.23 -0.50
C ASP A 42 1.92 9.66 -1.32
N ASN A 43 0.82 10.42 -1.49
CA ASN A 43 -0.31 9.97 -2.31
C ASN A 43 0.13 9.69 -3.75
N PHE A 44 -0.33 8.56 -4.29
CA PHE A 44 -0.16 8.20 -5.69
C PHE A 44 -1.27 7.25 -6.18
N ASP A 45 -2.44 7.30 -5.54
CA ASP A 45 -3.56 6.41 -5.78
C ASP A 45 -4.91 7.12 -5.72
N GLU A 46 -5.87 6.52 -6.41
CA GLU A 46 -7.28 6.93 -6.38
C GLU A 46 -8.19 5.70 -6.16
N PRO A 47 -9.45 5.91 -5.75
CA PRO A 47 -10.42 4.83 -5.61
C PRO A 47 -10.44 3.89 -6.82
N GLY A 48 -10.26 2.60 -6.54
CA GLY A 48 -10.16 1.54 -7.54
C GLY A 48 -8.74 1.14 -7.94
N ASP A 49 -7.72 1.79 -7.41
CA ASP A 49 -6.34 1.26 -7.39
C ASP A 49 -6.10 0.28 -6.22
N SER A 50 -7.04 0.18 -5.29
CA SER A 50 -7.02 -0.77 -4.17
C SER A 50 -6.71 -2.20 -4.63
N GLY A 51 -5.78 -2.86 -3.95
CA GLY A 51 -5.28 -4.18 -4.31
C GLY A 51 -4.09 -4.18 -5.27
N SER A 52 -3.66 -3.02 -5.79
CA SER A 52 -2.48 -2.94 -6.64
C SER A 52 -1.23 -3.40 -5.90
N LEU A 53 -0.41 -4.21 -6.58
CA LEU A 53 0.91 -4.57 -6.11
C LEU A 53 1.85 -3.37 -6.22
N VAL A 54 2.47 -3.02 -5.11
CA VAL A 54 3.49 -1.98 -5.02
C VAL A 54 4.86 -2.63 -5.13
N LEU A 55 5.69 -2.08 -6.01
CA LEU A 55 7.04 -2.55 -6.31
C LEU A 55 8.07 -1.48 -5.99
N ASN A 56 9.30 -1.89 -5.70
CA ASN A 56 10.44 -0.97 -5.71
C ASN A 56 10.97 -0.76 -7.15
N GLU A 57 12.04 0.01 -7.29
CA GLU A 57 12.65 0.31 -8.59
C GLU A 57 13.18 -0.95 -9.32
N PHE A 58 13.55 -1.99 -8.58
CA PHE A 58 14.04 -3.28 -9.09
C PHE A 58 12.93 -4.31 -9.36
N ASN A 59 11.65 -3.90 -9.28
CA ASN A 59 10.48 -4.76 -9.41
C ASN A 59 10.34 -5.84 -8.32
N TRP A 60 10.96 -5.66 -7.16
CA TRP A 60 10.65 -6.49 -6.00
C TRP A 60 9.37 -6.00 -5.35
N ALA A 61 8.53 -6.95 -4.92
CA ALA A 61 7.30 -6.65 -4.22
C ALA A 61 7.60 -5.98 -2.89
N VAL A 62 6.89 -4.88 -2.62
CA VAL A 62 6.97 -4.12 -1.37
C VAL A 62 5.70 -4.34 -0.56
N GLY A 63 4.54 -4.37 -1.21
CA GLY A 63 3.29 -4.57 -0.52
C GLY A 63 2.04 -4.42 -1.37
N LEU A 64 0.87 -4.48 -0.73
CA LEU A 64 -0.43 -4.29 -1.34
C LEU A 64 -1.08 -2.99 -0.86
N LEU A 65 -1.44 -2.13 -1.82
CA LEU A 65 -2.20 -0.92 -1.56
C LEU A 65 -3.60 -1.27 -1.07
N PHE A 66 -4.03 -0.71 0.07
CA PHE A 66 -5.37 -1.03 0.60
C PHE A 66 -6.18 0.18 1.06
N ALA A 67 -5.53 1.30 1.38
CA ALA A 67 -6.19 2.51 1.82
C ALA A 67 -5.39 3.74 1.38
N GLY A 68 -6.05 4.90 1.36
CA GLY A 68 -5.44 6.16 0.98
C GLY A 68 -6.33 7.33 1.34
N SER A 69 -5.74 8.52 1.25
CA SER A 69 -6.41 9.82 1.31
C SER A 69 -5.77 10.74 0.27
N GLU A 70 -6.26 11.96 0.13
CA GLU A 70 -5.65 12.97 -0.76
C GLU A 70 -4.15 13.22 -0.50
N ASN A 71 -3.65 12.89 0.69
CA ASN A 71 -2.27 13.21 1.09
C ASN A 71 -1.34 11.99 1.13
N VAL A 72 -1.87 10.79 1.39
CA VAL A 72 -1.04 9.60 1.65
C VAL A 72 -1.69 8.34 1.09
N THR A 73 -0.85 7.36 0.80
CA THR A 73 -1.27 5.99 0.45
C THR A 73 -0.73 5.03 1.50
N ILE A 74 -1.54 4.03 1.87
CA ILE A 74 -1.23 3.03 2.89
C ILE A 74 -1.14 1.65 2.23
N ILE A 75 -0.07 0.94 2.59
CA ILE A 75 0.32 -0.31 1.96
C ILE A 75 0.57 -1.35 3.06
N ASN A 76 -0.03 -2.53 2.90
CA ASN A 76 0.31 -3.71 3.70
C ASN A 76 1.67 -4.26 3.23
N PRO A 77 2.65 -4.49 4.11
CA PRO A 77 3.91 -5.13 3.73
C PRO A 77 3.67 -6.48 3.04
N ILE A 78 4.50 -6.82 2.06
CA ILE A 78 4.27 -8.02 1.25
C ILE A 78 4.48 -9.33 2.04
N ASP A 79 5.45 -9.38 2.97
CA ASP A 79 5.81 -10.63 3.64
C ASP A 79 4.63 -11.21 4.45
N PRO A 80 3.93 -10.46 5.33
CA PRO A 80 2.77 -10.97 6.04
C PRO A 80 1.63 -11.41 5.12
N VAL A 81 1.47 -10.75 3.97
CA VAL A 81 0.46 -11.11 2.96
C VAL A 81 0.77 -12.48 2.37
N LEU A 82 2.02 -12.70 1.93
CA LEU A 82 2.46 -13.96 1.34
C LEU A 82 2.37 -15.11 2.36
N ASP A 83 2.79 -14.87 3.60
CA ASP A 83 2.73 -15.85 4.69
C ASP A 83 1.29 -16.28 5.00
N LEU A 84 0.38 -15.31 5.16
CA LEU A 84 -1.04 -15.58 5.45
C LEU A 84 -1.73 -16.31 4.31
N LEU A 85 -1.36 -16.01 3.07
CA LEU A 85 -1.92 -16.64 1.87
C LEU A 85 -1.18 -17.93 1.45
N ARG A 86 -0.09 -18.29 2.13
CA ARG A 86 0.75 -19.47 1.85
C ARG A 86 1.27 -19.49 0.40
N ILE A 87 1.74 -18.34 -0.07
CA ILE A 87 2.34 -18.18 -1.39
C ILE A 87 3.87 -18.25 -1.25
N HIS A 88 4.50 -19.15 -2.02
CA HIS A 88 5.94 -19.36 -2.04
C HIS A 88 6.44 -19.39 -3.48
N PHE A 89 7.66 -18.91 -3.72
CA PHE A 89 8.30 -18.81 -5.03
C PHE A 89 9.60 -19.61 -5.07
#